data_AF-A0AAW2K7F0-F1
#
_entry.id   AF-A0AAW2K7F0-F1
#
_cell.length_a   1.000
_cell.length_b   1.000
_cell.length_c   1.000
_cell.angle_alpha   90.00
_cell.angle_beta   90.00
_cell.angle_gamma   90.00
#
_symmetry.space_group_name_H-M   'P 1'
#
loop_
_entity.id
_entity.type
_entity.pdbx_description
1 polymer ?
#
loop_
_entity_poly.entity_id
_entity_poly.type
_entity_poly.pdbx_seq_one_letter_code
_entity_poly.pdbx_strand_id
1 'polypeptide(L)'
;MGSRSGSEDLWAQGLDPKLYVDMSLKQNLSTTVAAFDKLPRTINGSISVEELNGFVEKYLGGAAEDLVYVDLVDFVVEPEDVLPKVKSAEVRAWALEVHNPWKNLSGKVSGQVLENPDFYTLLPLENPVIIPGSRFREVYYWDSYWVIRGLLASKMYKTAKGIVYNLISLVDEFGYVLNGARAYYTNRSQPPLLSSMVIDIYNRTHDEDLVIRSLPAFVKEHEFWKSGMHQVNIMDADGTNHSLSRYYALWNRPRPESSTTDRETTSKLSDNCDKTQLYRELASAAESGWDFSTRWMRNESDLATLATTSIIPVDLNVFILKMELDISFLAHVVGDAAMAARFREASQARVKAINFVLWNVEMQQWLDYWLSDSNASKVISQRLA
;
A
#
# COMPACT_ATOMS: atom_id res chain seq x y z
N MET A 1 22.99 27.45 15.64
CA MET A 1 24.39 27.02 15.53
C MET A 1 24.52 26.16 14.29
N GLY A 2 25.38 26.57 13.35
CA GLY A 2 25.99 25.71 12.32
C GLY A 2 25.10 25.19 11.20
N SER A 3 24.99 25.96 10.11
CA SER A 3 24.75 25.42 8.76
C SER A 3 25.85 24.42 8.40
N ARG A 4 25.51 23.13 8.34
CA ARG A 4 26.38 22.11 7.74
C ARG A 4 25.90 21.83 6.31
N SER A 5 26.84 22.01 5.40
CA SER A 5 26.80 21.68 3.97
C SER A 5 26.32 20.25 3.75
N GLY A 6 25.28 20.09 2.93
CA GLY A 6 24.65 18.81 2.57
C GLY A 6 25.44 17.98 1.56
N SER A 7 26.74 17.76 1.79
CA SER A 7 27.60 16.94 0.94
C SER A 7 28.53 16.02 1.73
N GLU A 8 28.14 15.61 2.94
CA GLU A 8 28.83 14.52 3.65
C GLU A 8 28.29 13.17 3.14
N ASP A 9 29.10 12.50 2.31
CA ASP A 9 29.05 11.11 1.85
C ASP A 9 27.68 10.40 1.88
N LEU A 10 26.90 10.60 0.81
CA LEU A 10 25.76 9.76 0.43
C LEU A 10 26.10 8.26 0.27
N TRP A 11 27.38 7.91 0.28
CA TRP A 11 27.90 6.56 0.07
C TRP A 11 28.38 5.88 1.37
N ALA A 12 28.55 6.62 2.48
CA ALA A 12 29.09 6.08 3.74
C ALA A 12 28.01 5.52 4.68
N GLN A 13 26.75 5.89 4.48
CA GLN A 13 25.59 5.23 5.07
C GLN A 13 25.02 4.33 3.98
N GLY A 14 24.82 3.04 4.27
CA GLY A 14 24.43 2.03 3.27
C GLY A 14 23.41 2.56 2.27
N LEU A 15 23.69 2.36 0.98
CA LEU A 15 22.91 2.89 -0.13
C LEU A 15 21.44 2.49 0.01
N ASP A 16 20.57 3.47 0.29
CA ASP A 16 19.11 3.28 0.28
C ASP A 16 18.61 3.51 -1.15
N PRO A 17 18.20 2.46 -1.90
CA PRO A 17 17.68 2.63 -3.26
C PRO A 17 16.45 3.53 -3.30
N LYS A 18 15.67 3.60 -2.21
CA LYS A 18 14.49 4.46 -2.13
C LYS A 18 14.86 5.94 -2.31
N LEU A 19 15.98 6.36 -1.73
CA LEU A 19 16.44 7.75 -1.84
C LEU A 19 16.59 8.19 -3.29
N TYR A 20 17.12 7.34 -4.16
CA TYR A 20 17.39 7.67 -5.56
C TYR A 20 16.13 7.61 -6.41
N VAL A 21 15.22 6.67 -6.15
CA VAL A 21 13.95 6.58 -6.91
C VAL A 21 12.95 7.68 -6.51
N ASP A 22 13.15 8.31 -5.35
CA ASP A 22 12.36 9.46 -4.91
C ASP A 22 12.89 10.79 -5.46
N MET A 23 14.09 10.83 -6.05
CA MET A 23 14.63 12.05 -6.64
C MET A 23 13.79 12.50 -7.83
N SER A 24 13.49 13.79 -7.87
CA SER A 24 12.87 14.44 -9.03
C SER A 24 13.87 14.57 -10.18
N LEU A 25 13.36 14.79 -11.38
CA LEU A 25 14.16 15.16 -12.53
C LEU A 25 14.32 16.68 -12.60
N LYS A 26 15.50 17.17 -13.03
CA LYS A 26 15.72 18.58 -13.38
C LYS A 26 15.42 18.88 -14.86
N GLN A 27 15.34 17.82 -15.68
CA GLN A 27 15.05 17.88 -17.11
C GLN A 27 14.12 16.73 -17.50
N ASN A 28 13.46 16.82 -18.65
CA ASN A 28 12.57 15.75 -19.11
C ASN A 28 13.29 14.37 -19.14
N LEU A 29 12.50 13.31 -18.99
CA LEU A 29 13.02 11.94 -18.88
C LEU A 29 13.92 11.54 -20.05
N SER A 30 13.55 11.88 -21.29
CA SER A 30 14.31 11.49 -22.48
C SER A 30 15.71 12.13 -22.51
N THR A 31 15.83 13.40 -22.08
CA THR A 31 17.12 14.10 -22.01
C THR A 31 17.98 13.52 -20.88
N THR A 32 17.38 13.25 -19.73
CA THR A 32 18.07 12.67 -18.58
C THR A 32 18.59 11.26 -18.88
N VAL A 33 17.78 10.41 -19.53
CA VAL A 33 18.21 9.07 -19.98
C VAL A 33 19.34 9.17 -21.00
N ALA A 34 19.20 10.02 -22.01
CA ALA A 34 20.24 10.20 -23.03
C ALA A 34 21.56 10.74 -22.43
N ALA A 35 21.50 11.52 -21.35
CA ALA A 35 22.68 11.96 -20.61
C ALA A 35 23.32 10.82 -19.80
N PHE A 36 22.51 9.97 -19.15
CA PHE A 36 22.99 8.82 -18.41
C PHE A 36 23.70 7.80 -19.31
N ASP A 37 23.14 7.54 -20.49
CA ASP A 37 23.70 6.59 -21.47
C ASP A 37 25.06 7.04 -22.02
N LYS A 38 25.35 8.35 -21.97
CA LYS A 38 26.62 8.94 -22.42
C LYS A 38 27.70 8.97 -21.36
N LEU A 39 27.42 8.58 -20.11
CA LEU A 39 28.42 8.58 -19.05
C LEU A 39 29.58 7.63 -19.39
N PRO A 40 30.84 8.03 -19.12
CA PRO A 40 31.99 7.16 -19.33
C PRO A 40 31.85 5.87 -18.52
N ARG A 41 32.08 4.73 -19.18
CA ARG A 41 32.03 3.40 -18.56
C ARG A 41 33.40 2.76 -18.59
N THR A 42 33.75 2.04 -17.53
CA THR A 42 34.91 1.17 -17.48
C THR A 42 34.75 0.01 -18.47
N ILE A 43 35.82 -0.75 -18.69
CA ILE A 43 35.81 -1.96 -19.53
C ILE A 43 34.73 -2.97 -19.05
N ASN A 44 34.42 -2.98 -17.76
CA ASN A 44 33.41 -3.86 -17.17
C ASN A 44 32.00 -3.24 -17.19
N GLY A 45 31.81 -2.08 -17.83
CA GLY A 45 30.53 -1.40 -17.96
C GLY A 45 30.12 -0.55 -16.75
N SER A 46 30.95 -0.47 -15.70
CA SER A 46 30.66 0.32 -14.50
C SER A 46 30.94 1.82 -14.72
N ILE A 47 30.22 2.67 -14.00
CA ILE A 47 30.41 4.13 -13.97
C ILE A 47 31.18 4.46 -12.68
N SER A 48 32.13 5.39 -12.72
CA SER A 48 32.83 5.84 -11.50
C SER A 48 31.89 6.63 -10.59
N VAL A 49 32.21 6.67 -9.30
CA VAL A 49 31.42 7.41 -8.31
C VAL A 49 31.41 8.91 -8.65
N GLU A 50 32.55 9.48 -9.08
CA GLU A 50 32.63 10.88 -9.47
C GLU A 50 31.72 11.22 -10.67
N GLU A 51 31.71 10.40 -11.72
CA GLU A 51 30.87 10.63 -12.91
C GLU A 51 29.38 10.49 -12.56
N LEU A 52 29.03 9.51 -11.73
CA LEU A 52 27.66 9.32 -11.28
C LEU A 52 27.19 10.47 -10.39
N ASN A 53 28.01 10.95 -9.45
CA ASN A 53 27.69 12.10 -8.62
C ASN A 53 27.48 13.36 -9.47
N GLY A 54 28.36 13.60 -10.46
CA GLY A 54 28.20 14.71 -11.40
C GLY A 54 26.91 14.62 -12.22
N PHE A 55 26.50 13.41 -12.61
CA PHE A 55 25.21 13.19 -13.26
C PHE A 55 24.03 13.52 -12.34
N VAL A 56 24.03 12.99 -11.11
CA VAL A 56 22.97 13.22 -10.11
C VAL A 56 22.84 14.71 -9.83
N GLU A 57 23.93 15.41 -9.55
CA GLU A 57 23.92 16.85 -9.29
C GLU A 57 23.36 17.67 -10.46
N LYS A 58 23.62 17.24 -11.70
CA LYS A 58 23.20 17.97 -12.90
C LYS A 58 21.75 17.68 -13.32
N TYR A 59 21.29 16.44 -13.19
CA TYR A 59 20.03 16.00 -13.78
C TYR A 59 18.95 15.59 -12.78
N LEU A 60 19.28 15.36 -11.51
CA LEU A 60 18.33 14.98 -10.47
C LEU A 60 18.19 16.07 -9.40
N GLY A 61 16.98 16.24 -8.88
CA GLY A 61 16.64 17.12 -7.76
C GLY A 61 16.65 16.38 -6.41
N GLY A 62 16.10 17.04 -5.39
CA GLY A 62 16.04 16.46 -4.05
C GLY A 62 14.88 15.48 -3.88
N ALA A 63 15.12 14.37 -3.18
CA ALA A 63 14.12 13.34 -2.88
C ALA A 63 13.01 13.78 -1.88
N ALA A 64 13.08 15.01 -1.36
CA ALA A 64 12.15 15.54 -0.34
C ALA A 64 11.45 16.83 -0.80
N GLU A 65 11.55 17.18 -2.08
CA GLU A 65 11.04 18.44 -2.63
C GLU A 65 9.58 18.32 -3.14
N ASP A 66 9.06 17.10 -3.17
CA ASP A 66 7.75 16.75 -3.73
C ASP A 66 6.61 16.79 -2.70
N LEU A 67 6.92 16.80 -1.40
CA LEU A 67 5.96 16.92 -0.31
C LEU A 67 6.32 18.12 0.58
N VAL A 68 5.39 19.06 0.75
CA VAL A 68 5.55 20.25 1.59
C VAL A 68 4.72 20.16 2.86
N TYR A 69 5.21 20.76 3.94
CA TYR A 69 4.47 20.90 5.19
C TYR A 69 3.15 21.67 4.98
N VAL A 70 2.11 21.30 5.72
CA VAL A 70 0.83 22.04 5.72
C VAL A 70 0.17 22.01 7.09
N ASP A 71 -0.33 23.16 7.57
CA ASP A 71 -1.17 23.18 8.76
C ASP A 71 -2.52 22.52 8.47
N LEU A 72 -2.89 21.54 9.30
CA LEU A 72 -4.15 20.83 9.18
C LEU A 72 -5.30 21.68 9.71
N VAL A 73 -6.33 21.87 8.89
CA VAL A 73 -7.43 22.82 9.12
C VAL A 73 -8.26 22.56 10.38
N ASP A 74 -8.23 21.35 10.90
CA ASP A 74 -9.00 20.88 12.04
C ASP A 74 -8.12 20.37 13.20
N PHE A 75 -6.80 20.61 13.13
CA PHE A 75 -5.91 20.34 14.25
C PHE A 75 -6.11 21.41 15.34
N VAL A 76 -6.25 20.94 16.58
CA VAL A 76 -6.29 21.79 17.78
C VAL A 76 -5.35 21.20 18.82
N VAL A 77 -4.63 22.03 19.56
CA VAL A 77 -3.59 21.57 20.51
C VAL A 77 -4.17 20.63 21.58
N GLU A 78 -5.40 20.89 22.01
CA GLU A 78 -6.12 20.07 22.98
C GLU A 78 -7.53 19.78 22.44
N PRO A 79 -7.79 18.58 21.89
CA PRO A 79 -9.11 18.21 21.40
C PRO A 79 -10.18 18.26 22.50
N GLU A 80 -11.11 19.19 22.37
CA GLU A 80 -12.23 19.36 23.31
C GLU A 80 -13.02 18.04 23.46
N ASP A 81 -13.55 17.79 24.66
CA ASP A 81 -14.36 16.61 25.06
C ASP A 81 -13.69 15.23 25.10
N VAL A 82 -12.50 15.04 24.54
CA VAL A 82 -11.83 13.72 24.55
C VAL A 82 -10.95 13.57 25.80
N LEU A 83 -10.03 14.52 25.98
CA LEU A 83 -9.06 14.51 27.06
C LEU A 83 -9.65 14.80 28.45
N PRO A 84 -10.65 15.69 28.61
CA PRO A 84 -11.28 15.91 29.91
C PRO A 84 -12.00 14.68 30.48
N LYS A 85 -12.43 13.73 29.62
CA LYS A 85 -13.06 12.47 30.05
C LYS A 85 -12.06 11.44 30.58
N VAL A 86 -10.76 11.60 30.26
CA VAL A 86 -9.69 10.74 30.76
C VAL A 86 -9.35 11.18 32.18
N LYS A 87 -9.77 10.39 33.18
CA LYS A 87 -9.58 10.73 34.61
C LYS A 87 -8.11 10.70 35.06
N SER A 88 -7.30 9.79 34.49
CA SER A 88 -5.87 9.68 34.81
C SER A 88 -5.09 10.80 34.14
N ALA A 89 -4.37 11.61 34.93
CA ALA A 89 -3.51 12.67 34.42
C ALA A 89 -2.38 12.13 33.54
N GLU A 90 -1.81 10.98 33.90
CA GLU A 90 -0.76 10.30 33.13
C GLU A 90 -1.26 9.86 31.75
N VAL A 91 -2.43 9.21 31.70
CA VAL A 91 -3.01 8.76 30.43
C VAL A 91 -3.41 9.97 29.57
N ARG A 92 -3.85 11.07 30.18
CA ARG A 92 -4.16 12.31 29.45
C ARG A 92 -2.91 12.93 28.83
N ALA A 93 -1.80 12.97 29.58
CA ALA A 93 -0.51 13.45 29.08
C ALA A 93 -0.01 12.59 27.91
N TRP A 94 -0.07 11.26 28.07
CA TRP A 94 0.29 10.33 26.99
C TRP A 94 -0.61 10.49 25.74
N ALA A 95 -1.93 10.68 25.92
CA ALA A 95 -2.83 10.90 24.79
C ALA A 95 -2.49 12.20 24.03
N LEU A 96 -2.05 13.25 24.71
CA LEU A 96 -1.54 14.47 24.09
C LEU A 96 -0.22 14.23 23.35
N GLU A 97 0.68 13.39 23.89
CA GLU A 97 1.91 13.00 23.19
C GLU A 97 1.62 12.23 21.90
N VAL A 98 0.57 11.40 21.85
CA VAL A 98 0.14 10.68 20.64
C VAL A 98 -0.60 11.61 19.65
N HIS A 99 -1.30 12.64 20.14
CA HIS A 99 -2.03 13.60 19.31
C HIS A 99 -1.10 14.63 18.63
N ASN A 100 -0.09 15.12 19.36
CA ASN A 100 0.80 16.17 18.88
C ASN A 100 1.53 15.90 17.55
N PRO A 101 1.95 14.66 17.23
CA PRO A 101 2.62 14.34 15.97
C PRO A 101 1.83 14.63 14.70
N TRP A 102 0.48 14.73 14.74
CA TRP A 102 -0.30 15.02 13.53
C TRP A 102 0.15 16.28 12.81
N LYS A 103 0.54 17.32 13.56
CA LYS A 103 1.06 18.55 12.97
C LYS A 103 2.36 18.31 12.20
N ASN A 104 3.23 17.43 12.68
CA ASN A 104 4.57 17.20 12.11
C ASN A 104 4.57 16.14 10.99
N LEU A 105 3.59 15.23 11.01
CA LEU A 105 3.42 14.18 10.00
C LEU A 105 2.54 14.62 8.83
N SER A 106 2.05 15.86 8.87
CA SER A 106 1.24 16.44 7.82
C SER A 106 2.08 16.88 6.63
N GLY A 107 1.58 16.58 5.44
CA GLY A 107 2.17 17.04 4.19
C GLY A 107 1.09 17.33 3.15
N LYS A 108 1.46 18.08 2.13
CA LYS A 108 0.69 18.26 0.91
C LYS A 108 1.62 18.07 -0.27
N VAL A 109 1.15 17.43 -1.33
CA VAL A 109 1.90 17.32 -2.58
C VAL A 109 2.23 18.74 -3.07
N SER A 110 3.49 18.97 -3.41
CA SER A 110 3.95 20.30 -3.80
C SER A 110 3.28 20.74 -5.10
N GLY A 111 3.08 22.05 -5.26
CA GLY A 111 2.49 22.60 -6.50
C GLY A 111 3.28 22.23 -7.75
N GLN A 112 4.59 22.01 -7.62
CA GLN A 112 5.45 21.59 -8.74
C GLN A 112 5.11 20.19 -9.26
N VAL A 113 4.73 19.27 -8.36
CA VAL A 113 4.28 17.92 -8.74
C VAL A 113 2.94 17.99 -9.46
N LEU A 114 2.02 18.87 -9.02
CA LEU A 114 0.73 19.06 -9.68
C LEU A 114 0.89 19.68 -11.08
N GLU A 115 1.83 20.61 -11.24
CA GLU A 115 2.10 21.30 -12.51
C GLU A 115 2.90 20.42 -13.50
N ASN A 116 3.84 19.61 -13.01
CA ASN A 116 4.78 18.85 -13.84
C ASN A 116 4.98 17.40 -13.32
N PRO A 117 3.92 16.57 -13.29
CA PRO A 117 3.97 15.25 -12.64
C PRO A 117 5.03 14.31 -13.23
N ASP A 118 5.33 14.42 -14.53
CA ASP A 118 6.30 13.57 -15.23
C ASP A 118 7.76 13.69 -14.71
N PHE A 119 8.03 14.71 -13.88
CA PHE A 119 9.35 14.94 -13.28
C PHE A 119 9.51 14.28 -11.92
N TYR A 120 8.43 13.71 -11.36
CA TYR A 120 8.40 13.19 -10.00
C TYR A 120 7.90 11.76 -9.98
N THR A 121 8.34 10.98 -8.99
CA THR A 121 7.70 9.70 -8.71
C THR A 121 6.50 9.83 -7.80
N LEU A 122 6.40 10.88 -6.97
CA LEU A 122 5.21 11.14 -6.16
C LEU A 122 4.03 11.50 -7.07
N LEU A 123 2.89 10.86 -6.87
CA LEU A 123 1.70 11.08 -7.67
C LEU A 123 0.94 12.34 -7.18
N PRO A 124 0.31 13.10 -8.10
CA PRO A 124 -0.53 14.24 -7.75
C PRO A 124 -1.68 13.85 -6.81
N LEU A 125 -1.77 14.53 -5.66
CA LEU A 125 -2.88 14.40 -4.71
C LEU A 125 -3.31 15.80 -4.23
N GLU A 126 -4.60 16.10 -4.32
CA GLU A 126 -5.13 17.45 -4.05
C GLU A 126 -5.20 17.80 -2.56
N ASN A 127 -5.53 16.82 -1.71
CA ASN A 127 -5.74 17.02 -0.29
C ASN A 127 -4.45 16.79 0.52
N PRO A 128 -4.34 17.37 1.73
CA PRO A 128 -3.30 16.99 2.67
C PRO A 128 -3.28 15.48 2.95
N VAL A 129 -2.08 14.97 3.21
CA VAL A 129 -1.80 13.59 3.61
C VAL A 129 -1.13 13.57 4.98
N ILE A 130 -1.22 12.43 5.66
CA ILE A 130 -0.40 12.12 6.82
C ILE A 130 0.53 10.99 6.41
N ILE A 131 1.83 11.19 6.59
CA ILE A 131 2.83 10.17 6.28
C ILE A 131 3.15 9.32 7.53
N PRO A 132 3.56 8.05 7.36
CA PRO A 132 4.05 7.23 8.48
C PRO A 132 5.27 7.84 9.18
N GLY A 133 6.11 8.57 8.43
CA GLY A 133 7.29 9.30 8.91
C GLY A 133 8.62 8.72 8.42
N SER A 134 9.71 9.44 8.69
CA SER A 134 11.08 9.05 8.34
C SER A 134 11.27 8.85 6.81
N ARG A 135 11.68 7.66 6.37
CA ARG A 135 11.91 7.32 4.94
C ARG A 135 10.63 7.29 4.10
N PHE A 136 9.46 7.20 4.74
CA PHE A 136 8.17 7.08 4.06
C PHE A 136 7.56 8.48 3.87
N ARG A 137 7.65 9.00 2.65
CA ARG A 137 7.26 10.39 2.29
C ARG A 137 6.07 10.43 1.34
N GLU A 138 5.27 9.38 1.36
CA GLU A 138 4.06 9.23 0.57
C GLU A 138 2.96 8.65 1.47
N VAL A 139 1.71 8.82 1.05
CA VAL A 139 0.60 8.11 1.68
C VAL A 139 0.73 6.62 1.36
N TYR A 140 0.52 5.78 2.37
CA TYR A 140 0.43 4.32 2.26
C TYR A 140 -1.00 3.88 2.54
N TYR A 141 -1.50 2.91 1.77
CA TYR A 141 -2.92 2.59 1.77
C TYR A 141 -3.40 2.06 3.12
N TRP A 142 -2.90 0.92 3.59
CA TRP A 142 -3.44 0.29 4.79
C TRP A 142 -3.08 1.08 6.08
N ASP A 143 -1.92 1.76 6.10
CA ASP A 143 -1.51 2.67 7.17
C ASP A 143 -2.52 3.81 7.35
N SER A 144 -3.09 4.29 6.25
CA SER A 144 -4.09 5.36 6.26
C SER A 144 -5.33 4.98 7.08
N TYR A 145 -5.64 3.69 7.22
CA TYR A 145 -6.75 3.25 8.06
C TYR A 145 -6.49 3.62 9.53
N TRP A 146 -5.31 3.25 10.03
CA TRP A 146 -4.91 3.51 11.41
C TRP A 146 -4.73 5.00 11.69
N VAL A 147 -4.17 5.73 10.71
CA VAL A 147 -4.11 7.19 10.73
C VAL A 147 -5.52 7.77 10.88
N ILE A 148 -6.46 7.38 10.02
CA ILE A 148 -7.84 7.88 10.07
C ILE A 148 -8.47 7.56 11.43
N ARG A 149 -8.29 6.35 11.96
CA ARG A 149 -8.76 6.01 13.32
C ARG A 149 -8.23 6.97 14.38
N GLY A 150 -6.95 7.33 14.32
CA GLY A 150 -6.32 8.32 15.19
C GLY A 150 -6.84 9.76 14.99
N LEU A 151 -7.03 10.17 13.74
CA LEU A 151 -7.62 11.46 13.38
C LEU A 151 -9.07 11.57 13.89
N LEU A 152 -9.88 10.52 13.75
CA LEU A 152 -11.24 10.47 14.27
C LEU A 152 -11.28 10.57 15.81
N ALA A 153 -10.33 9.93 16.50
CA ALA A 153 -10.17 10.08 17.94
C ALA A 153 -9.76 11.51 18.34
N SER A 154 -9.05 12.20 17.44
CA SER A 154 -8.64 13.61 17.56
C SER A 154 -9.70 14.60 17.03
N LYS A 155 -10.88 14.10 16.60
CA LYS A 155 -11.96 14.88 15.95
C LYS A 155 -11.56 15.61 14.66
N MET A 156 -10.51 15.14 13.99
CA MET A 156 -9.97 15.71 12.75
C MET A 156 -10.68 15.13 11.52
N TYR A 157 -12.00 15.35 11.44
CA TYR A 157 -12.87 14.76 10.43
C TYR A 157 -12.61 15.27 9.00
N LYS A 158 -12.22 16.55 8.85
CA LYS A 158 -11.95 17.14 7.53
C LYS A 158 -10.66 16.58 6.96
N THR A 159 -9.62 16.47 7.80
CA THR A 159 -8.36 15.82 7.40
C THR A 159 -8.59 14.36 7.01
N ALA A 160 -9.34 13.60 7.82
CA ALA A 160 -9.67 12.21 7.51
C ALA A 160 -10.42 12.06 6.17
N LYS A 161 -11.41 12.93 5.91
CA LYS A 161 -12.15 12.99 4.64
C LYS A 161 -11.24 13.31 3.45
N GLY A 162 -10.31 14.25 3.62
CA GLY A 162 -9.31 14.60 2.59
C GLY A 162 -8.41 13.44 2.19
N ILE A 163 -7.93 12.65 3.18
CA ILE A 163 -7.13 11.45 2.90
C ILE A 163 -7.94 10.45 2.08
N VAL A 164 -9.20 10.18 2.46
CA VAL A 164 -10.07 9.28 1.68
C VAL A 164 -10.26 9.77 0.24
N TYR A 165 -10.44 11.08 0.04
CA TYR A 165 -10.57 11.63 -1.31
C TYR A 165 -9.32 11.43 -2.17
N ASN A 166 -8.13 11.52 -1.59
CA ASN A 166 -6.89 11.16 -2.27
C ASN A 166 -6.84 9.66 -2.62
N LEU A 167 -7.29 8.77 -1.73
CA LEU A 167 -7.32 7.34 -2.04
C LEU A 167 -8.37 7.01 -3.13
N ILE A 168 -9.51 7.70 -3.13
CA ILE A 168 -10.54 7.59 -4.17
C ILE A 168 -9.99 8.05 -5.53
N SER A 169 -9.20 9.15 -5.57
CA SER A 169 -8.61 9.59 -6.85
C SER A 169 -7.65 8.55 -7.43
N LEU A 170 -6.90 7.83 -6.59
CA LEU A 170 -6.07 6.70 -7.03
C LEU A 170 -6.93 5.56 -7.60
N VAL A 171 -8.05 5.23 -6.97
CA VAL A 171 -8.99 4.24 -7.54
C VAL A 171 -9.60 4.72 -8.85
N ASP A 172 -9.92 6.01 -8.95
CA ASP A 172 -10.49 6.60 -10.16
C ASP A 172 -9.54 6.47 -11.35
N GLU A 173 -8.25 6.72 -11.13
CA GLU A 173 -7.18 6.66 -12.14
C GLU A 173 -6.67 5.25 -12.44
N PHE A 174 -6.35 4.46 -11.40
CA PHE A 174 -5.65 3.18 -11.54
C PHE A 174 -6.55 1.94 -11.40
N GLY A 175 -7.78 2.12 -10.90
CA GLY A 175 -8.72 1.02 -10.66
C GLY A 175 -8.72 0.46 -9.24
N TYR A 176 -7.73 0.81 -8.43
CA TYR A 176 -7.53 0.34 -7.06
C TYR A 176 -6.64 1.33 -6.30
N VAL A 177 -6.61 1.25 -4.98
CA VAL A 177 -5.68 2.07 -4.20
C VAL A 177 -4.28 1.45 -4.28
N LEU A 178 -3.28 2.25 -4.64
CA LEU A 178 -1.89 1.80 -4.75
C LEU A 178 -1.27 1.54 -3.36
N ASN A 179 -0.24 0.70 -3.30
CA ASN A 179 0.55 0.48 -2.07
C ASN A 179 0.94 1.80 -1.38
N GLY A 180 1.51 2.70 -2.18
CA GLY A 180 1.64 4.11 -1.84
C GLY A 180 1.55 4.99 -3.08
N ALA A 181 1.41 6.30 -2.90
CA ALA A 181 1.20 7.24 -4.00
C ALA A 181 2.48 7.57 -4.78
N ARG A 182 3.23 6.56 -5.22
CA ARG A 182 4.42 6.69 -6.05
C ARG A 182 4.27 5.91 -7.37
N ALA A 183 4.83 6.42 -8.46
CA ALA A 183 4.77 5.81 -9.78
C ALA A 183 5.27 4.35 -9.79
N TYR A 184 6.29 4.02 -9.00
CA TYR A 184 6.81 2.64 -8.87
C TYR A 184 5.92 1.69 -8.04
N TYR A 185 4.83 2.19 -7.45
CA TYR A 185 3.78 1.40 -6.78
C TYR A 185 2.55 1.17 -7.65
N THR A 186 2.45 1.72 -8.86
CA THR A 186 1.31 1.56 -9.80
C THR A 186 1.08 0.13 -10.31
N ASN A 187 1.88 -0.83 -9.86
CA ASN A 187 1.80 -2.25 -10.21
C ASN A 187 1.21 -3.13 -9.09
N ARG A 188 0.91 -2.55 -7.91
CA ARG A 188 0.43 -3.31 -6.75
C ARG A 188 -0.38 -2.45 -5.78
N SER A 189 -1.29 -3.10 -5.07
CA SER A 189 -2.13 -2.48 -4.04
C SER A 189 -1.53 -2.69 -2.63
N GLN A 190 -2.39 -2.67 -1.62
CA GLN A 190 -2.17 -3.03 -0.22
C GLN A 190 -3.49 -3.54 0.38
N PRO A 191 -3.51 -4.07 1.62
CA PRO A 191 -4.74 -4.58 2.25
C PRO A 191 -5.93 -3.60 2.15
N PRO A 192 -7.08 -4.02 1.57
CA PRO A 192 -8.09 -3.09 1.13
C PRO A 192 -9.03 -2.63 2.26
N LEU A 193 -8.78 -1.43 2.77
CA LEU A 193 -9.46 -0.85 3.94
C LEU A 193 -10.24 0.43 3.64
N LEU A 194 -10.28 0.90 2.39
CA LEU A 194 -10.89 2.20 2.02
C LEU A 194 -12.37 2.31 2.42
N SER A 195 -13.15 1.25 2.21
CA SER A 195 -14.57 1.21 2.59
C SER A 195 -14.78 1.34 4.11
N SER A 196 -13.92 0.69 4.90
CA SER A 196 -13.93 0.80 6.36
C SER A 196 -13.52 2.18 6.85
N MET A 197 -12.59 2.85 6.17
CA MET A 197 -12.26 4.25 6.47
C MET A 197 -13.50 5.16 6.33
N VAL A 198 -14.28 4.97 5.26
CA VAL A 198 -15.48 5.76 4.99
C VAL A 198 -16.60 5.44 5.97
N ILE A 199 -16.82 4.17 6.31
CA ILE A 199 -17.76 3.78 7.38
C ILE A 199 -17.41 4.49 8.69
N ASP A 200 -16.14 4.48 9.09
CA ASP A 200 -15.70 5.07 10.35
C ASP A 200 -15.88 6.59 10.36
N ILE A 201 -15.63 7.28 9.23
CA ILE A 201 -15.92 8.72 9.09
C ILE A 201 -17.42 8.98 9.10
N TYR A 202 -18.21 8.23 8.32
CA TYR A 202 -19.67 8.37 8.24
C TYR A 202 -20.33 8.17 9.60
N ASN A 203 -19.91 7.18 10.38
CA ASN A 203 -20.45 6.93 11.73
C ASN A 203 -20.18 8.08 12.72
N ARG A 204 -19.24 8.99 12.42
CA ARG A 204 -18.96 10.18 13.23
C ARG A 204 -19.62 11.45 12.70
N THR A 205 -19.86 11.52 11.40
CA THR A 205 -20.19 12.78 10.70
C THR A 205 -21.57 12.76 10.04
N HIS A 206 -22.11 11.58 9.74
CA HIS A 206 -23.30 11.37 8.92
C HIS A 206 -23.20 12.06 7.53
N ASP A 207 -21.98 12.15 7.00
CA ASP A 207 -21.70 12.78 5.71
C ASP A 207 -22.12 11.86 4.55
N GLU A 208 -23.37 11.99 4.09
CA GLU A 208 -23.90 11.21 2.98
C GLU A 208 -23.21 11.54 1.64
N ASP A 209 -22.75 12.78 1.44
CA ASP A 209 -22.03 13.18 0.22
C ASP A 209 -20.71 12.41 0.06
N LEU A 210 -20.01 12.17 1.18
CA LEU A 210 -18.85 11.28 1.21
C LEU A 210 -19.26 9.89 0.72
N VAL A 211 -20.34 9.32 1.26
CA VAL A 211 -20.81 7.98 0.88
C VAL A 211 -21.14 7.90 -0.61
N ILE A 212 -21.90 8.85 -1.14
CA ILE A 212 -22.27 8.92 -2.56
C ILE A 212 -21.02 8.97 -3.44
N ARG A 213 -20.02 9.76 -3.06
CA ARG A 213 -18.76 9.88 -3.80
C ARG A 213 -17.93 8.59 -3.75
N SER A 214 -17.97 7.85 -2.64
CA SER A 214 -17.08 6.71 -2.42
C SER A 214 -17.59 5.38 -2.99
N LEU A 215 -18.90 5.16 -3.06
CA LEU A 215 -19.48 3.88 -3.52
C LEU A 215 -18.96 3.42 -4.91
N PRO A 216 -18.87 4.29 -5.94
CA PRO A 216 -18.33 3.88 -7.24
C PRO A 216 -16.87 3.40 -7.16
N ALA A 217 -16.05 4.02 -6.31
CA ALA A 217 -14.66 3.62 -6.10
C ALA A 217 -14.59 2.24 -5.45
N PHE A 218 -15.41 1.96 -4.43
CA PHE A 218 -15.41 0.64 -3.78
C PHE A 218 -15.81 -0.49 -4.72
N VAL A 219 -16.78 -0.25 -5.60
CA VAL A 219 -17.17 -1.23 -6.61
C VAL A 219 -16.00 -1.48 -7.57
N LYS A 220 -15.31 -0.43 -8.01
CA LYS A 220 -14.15 -0.56 -8.91
C LYS A 220 -13.00 -1.34 -8.25
N GLU A 221 -12.67 -1.02 -6.99
CA GLU A 221 -11.64 -1.73 -6.24
C GLU A 221 -12.04 -3.18 -5.93
N HIS A 222 -13.31 -3.45 -5.62
CA HIS A 222 -13.82 -4.80 -5.44
C HIS A 222 -13.63 -5.66 -6.69
N GLU A 223 -13.91 -5.10 -7.87
CA GLU A 223 -13.68 -5.78 -9.15
C GLU A 223 -12.19 -6.05 -9.41
N PHE A 224 -11.28 -5.15 -9.01
CA PHE A 224 -9.84 -5.40 -9.07
C PHE A 224 -9.46 -6.67 -8.27
N TRP A 225 -9.91 -6.79 -7.02
CA TRP A 225 -9.60 -7.95 -6.16
C TRP A 225 -10.30 -9.24 -6.59
N LYS A 226 -11.37 -9.14 -7.35
CA LYS A 226 -12.19 -10.26 -7.82
C LYS A 226 -11.96 -10.63 -9.28
N SER A 227 -10.93 -10.11 -9.92
CA SER A 227 -10.65 -10.39 -11.32
C SER A 227 -9.19 -10.80 -11.57
N GLY A 228 -8.94 -11.30 -12.78
CA GLY A 228 -7.60 -11.61 -13.27
C GLY A 228 -6.84 -12.59 -12.37
N MET A 229 -5.59 -12.23 -12.05
CA MET A 229 -4.69 -13.10 -11.29
C MET A 229 -4.96 -13.10 -9.78
N HIS A 230 -5.70 -12.10 -9.27
CA HIS A 230 -6.10 -12.03 -7.87
C HIS A 230 -7.19 -13.07 -7.55
N GLN A 231 -8.12 -13.31 -8.47
CA GLN A 231 -9.21 -14.26 -8.26
C GLN A 231 -8.72 -15.72 -8.36
N VAL A 232 -9.04 -16.52 -7.33
CA VAL A 232 -8.77 -17.95 -7.29
C VAL A 232 -10.07 -18.70 -7.00
N ASN A 233 -10.31 -19.77 -7.77
CA ASN A 233 -11.52 -20.56 -7.70
C ASN A 233 -11.18 -21.97 -7.21
N ILE A 234 -11.75 -22.36 -6.08
CA ILE A 234 -11.59 -23.69 -5.47
C ILE A 234 -12.92 -24.44 -5.59
N MET A 235 -12.93 -25.54 -6.33
CA MET A 235 -14.12 -26.37 -6.48
C MET A 235 -14.16 -27.43 -5.37
N ASP A 236 -15.30 -27.54 -4.69
CA ASP A 236 -15.53 -28.61 -3.72
C ASP A 236 -15.92 -29.94 -4.38
N ALA A 237 -16.07 -30.99 -3.56
CA ALA A 237 -16.41 -32.34 -4.02
C ALA A 237 -17.80 -32.43 -4.66
N ASP A 238 -18.71 -31.52 -4.31
CA ASP A 238 -20.08 -31.45 -4.84
C ASP A 238 -20.14 -30.61 -6.14
N GLY A 239 -19.00 -30.07 -6.59
CA GLY A 239 -18.88 -29.24 -7.79
C GLY A 239 -19.23 -27.76 -7.56
N THR A 240 -19.42 -27.31 -6.32
CA THR A 240 -19.62 -25.90 -6.01
C THR A 240 -18.29 -25.16 -6.07
N ASN A 241 -18.27 -24.04 -6.77
CA ASN A 241 -17.07 -23.22 -6.92
C ASN A 241 -17.01 -22.13 -5.86
N HIS A 242 -15.95 -22.12 -5.07
CA HIS A 242 -15.65 -21.12 -4.03
C HIS A 242 -14.64 -20.11 -4.55
N SER A 243 -15.06 -18.86 -4.73
CA SER A 243 -14.21 -17.80 -5.25
C SER A 243 -13.59 -16.98 -4.12
N LEU A 244 -12.26 -16.94 -4.08
CA LEU A 244 -11.44 -16.21 -3.11
C LEU A 244 -10.39 -15.38 -3.85
N SER A 245 -9.63 -14.60 -3.10
CA SER A 245 -8.59 -13.71 -3.65
C SER A 245 -7.22 -14.01 -3.05
N ARG A 246 -6.16 -13.72 -3.80
CA ARG A 246 -4.76 -13.73 -3.36
C ARG A 246 -4.07 -12.41 -3.70
N TYR A 247 -2.97 -12.11 -3.01
CA TYR A 247 -2.06 -11.04 -3.43
C TYR A 247 -1.30 -11.46 -4.69
N TYR A 248 -1.21 -10.57 -5.67
CA TYR A 248 -0.55 -10.80 -6.95
C TYR A 248 -0.12 -9.47 -7.58
N ALA A 249 1.06 -8.98 -7.19
CA ALA A 249 1.64 -7.78 -7.79
C ALA A 249 1.97 -8.01 -9.28
N LEU A 250 1.64 -7.04 -10.13
CA LEU A 250 1.94 -7.05 -11.57
C LEU A 250 3.37 -6.57 -11.86
N TRP A 251 4.34 -7.08 -11.09
CA TRP A 251 5.76 -6.72 -11.20
C TRP A 251 6.62 -7.96 -11.02
N ASN A 252 7.55 -8.20 -11.95
CA ASN A 252 8.42 -9.39 -11.97
C ASN A 252 9.90 -9.03 -12.20
N ARG A 253 10.28 -7.83 -11.78
CA ARG A 253 11.63 -7.28 -11.81
C ARG A 253 12.02 -6.86 -10.38
N PRO A 254 13.30 -6.54 -10.10
CA PRO A 254 13.64 -5.91 -8.82
C PRO A 254 12.74 -4.71 -8.55
N ARG A 255 12.16 -4.62 -7.35
CA ARG A 255 11.35 -3.47 -6.95
C ARG A 255 12.24 -2.22 -6.96
N PRO A 256 11.86 -1.11 -7.60
CA PRO A 256 12.74 0.06 -7.72
C PRO A 256 13.28 0.55 -6.37
N GLU A 257 12.41 0.61 -5.35
CA GLU A 257 12.74 1.08 -4.01
C GLU A 257 13.60 0.10 -3.18
N SER A 258 13.75 -1.16 -3.63
CA SER A 258 14.52 -2.21 -2.94
C SER A 258 15.42 -2.97 -3.92
N SER A 259 15.83 -2.32 -5.01
CA SER A 259 16.35 -3.01 -6.20
C SER A 259 17.66 -3.77 -5.95
N THR A 260 18.53 -3.26 -5.08
CA THR A 260 19.79 -3.92 -4.68
C THR A 260 19.51 -5.18 -3.86
N THR A 261 18.69 -5.06 -2.81
CA THR A 261 18.31 -6.17 -1.94
C THR A 261 17.57 -7.28 -2.68
N ASP A 262 16.67 -6.94 -3.60
CA ASP A 262 15.96 -7.93 -4.43
C ASP A 262 16.94 -8.70 -5.34
N ARG A 263 17.91 -8.00 -5.95
CA ARG A 263 18.96 -8.64 -6.78
C ARG A 263 19.89 -9.53 -5.96
N GLU A 264 20.25 -9.10 -4.75
CA GLU A 264 21.05 -9.92 -3.82
C GLU A 264 20.30 -11.19 -3.40
N THR A 265 19.02 -11.06 -3.06
CA THR A 265 18.17 -12.19 -2.66
C THR A 265 18.07 -13.23 -3.78
N THR A 266 17.88 -12.76 -5.02
CA THR A 266 17.76 -13.63 -6.20
C THR A 266 19.09 -14.13 -6.75
N SER A 267 20.24 -13.61 -6.27
CA SER A 267 21.57 -14.00 -6.75
C SER A 267 21.91 -15.48 -6.50
N LYS A 268 21.26 -16.10 -5.50
CA LYS A 268 21.38 -17.53 -5.19
C LYS A 268 20.80 -18.44 -6.27
N LEU A 269 19.90 -17.91 -7.11
CA LEU A 269 19.25 -18.66 -8.17
C LEU A 269 20.11 -18.59 -9.45
N SER A 270 20.18 -19.70 -10.17
CA SER A 270 20.87 -19.76 -11.47
C SER A 270 19.92 -19.47 -12.63
N ASP A 271 18.67 -19.92 -12.54
CA ASP A 271 17.68 -19.82 -13.60
C ASP A 271 16.98 -18.44 -13.65
N ASN A 272 16.79 -17.91 -14.86
CA ASN A 272 16.18 -16.59 -15.05
C ASN A 272 14.66 -16.59 -14.85
N CYS A 273 13.97 -17.71 -15.12
CA CYS A 273 12.55 -17.85 -14.86
C CYS A 273 12.31 -17.84 -13.34
N ASP A 274 13.11 -18.60 -12.58
CA ASP A 274 13.03 -18.64 -11.12
C ASP A 274 13.29 -17.26 -10.49
N LYS A 275 14.29 -16.51 -11.00
CA LYS A 275 14.52 -15.11 -10.57
C LYS A 275 13.31 -14.22 -10.85
N THR A 276 12.75 -14.33 -12.06
CA THR A 276 11.58 -13.54 -12.48
C THR A 276 10.36 -13.86 -11.61
N GLN A 277 10.16 -15.14 -11.26
CA GLN A 277 9.13 -15.55 -10.33
C GLN A 277 9.38 -14.97 -8.95
N LEU A 278 10.59 -15.13 -8.39
CA LEU A 278 10.93 -14.63 -7.06
C LEU A 278 10.77 -13.10 -6.95
N TYR A 279 11.11 -12.33 -7.98
CA TYR A 279 10.81 -10.89 -8.02
C TYR A 279 9.32 -10.58 -7.86
N ARG A 280 8.46 -11.38 -8.47
CA ARG A 280 7.01 -11.26 -8.31
C ARG A 280 6.54 -11.68 -6.92
N GLU A 281 7.14 -12.71 -6.34
CA GLU A 281 6.85 -13.11 -4.96
C GLU A 281 7.21 -12.01 -3.95
N LEU A 282 8.36 -11.36 -4.15
CA LEU A 282 8.80 -10.21 -3.36
C LEU A 282 7.84 -9.03 -3.50
N ALA A 283 7.43 -8.69 -4.73
CA ALA A 283 6.47 -7.61 -4.99
C ALA A 283 5.08 -7.92 -4.42
N SER A 284 4.62 -9.17 -4.49
CA SER A 284 3.32 -9.59 -3.95
C SER A 284 3.32 -9.66 -2.43
N ALA A 285 4.46 -9.96 -1.80
CA ALA A 285 4.61 -9.84 -0.35
C ALA A 285 4.55 -8.36 0.10
N ALA A 286 5.07 -7.43 -0.70
CA ALA A 286 4.88 -6.01 -0.42
C ALA A 286 3.42 -5.56 -0.60
N GLU A 287 2.69 -6.15 -1.56
CA GLU A 287 1.23 -5.94 -1.70
C GLU A 287 0.44 -6.46 -0.50
N SER A 288 0.93 -7.49 0.21
CA SER A 288 0.26 -7.97 1.41
C SER A 288 0.44 -7.06 2.62
N GLY A 289 1.42 -6.15 2.59
CA GLY A 289 1.85 -5.36 3.75
C GLY A 289 2.73 -6.14 4.75
N TRP A 290 3.05 -7.40 4.45
CA TRP A 290 3.87 -8.29 5.30
C TRP A 290 5.18 -8.66 4.58
N ASP A 291 5.91 -7.66 4.08
CA ASP A 291 7.23 -7.81 3.48
C ASP A 291 8.38 -7.66 4.52
N PHE A 292 9.00 -8.73 5.00
CA PHE A 292 8.76 -10.14 4.70
C PHE A 292 8.43 -10.95 5.95
N SER A 293 7.78 -12.09 5.74
CA SER A 293 7.30 -12.97 6.79
C SER A 293 7.47 -14.44 6.39
N THR A 294 7.75 -15.29 7.39
CA THR A 294 7.77 -16.75 7.27
C THR A 294 6.45 -17.32 6.73
N ARG A 295 5.34 -16.62 6.98
CA ARG A 295 4.00 -16.89 6.43
C ARG A 295 4.01 -17.15 4.93
N TRP A 296 4.88 -16.48 4.19
CA TRP A 296 4.95 -16.54 2.73
C TRP A 296 6.03 -17.50 2.20
N MET A 297 6.79 -18.17 3.07
CA MET A 297 8.02 -18.88 2.72
C MET A 297 7.83 -20.40 2.77
N ARG A 298 8.26 -21.13 1.73
CA ARG A 298 8.27 -22.60 1.77
C ARG A 298 9.29 -23.14 2.78
N ASN A 299 10.39 -22.41 2.96
CA ASN A 299 11.42 -22.63 3.98
C ASN A 299 11.60 -21.32 4.80
N GLU A 300 11.24 -21.38 6.08
CA GLU A 300 11.24 -20.23 7.00
C GLU A 300 12.60 -19.55 7.20
N SER A 301 13.70 -20.20 6.80
CA SER A 301 15.06 -19.63 6.91
C SER A 301 15.60 -19.08 5.59
N ASP A 302 14.88 -19.19 4.47
CA ASP A 302 15.37 -18.74 3.16
C ASP A 302 14.34 -17.94 2.36
N LEU A 303 14.56 -16.62 2.30
CA LEU A 303 13.68 -15.68 1.61
C LEU A 303 13.55 -15.99 0.11
N ALA A 304 14.52 -16.68 -0.49
CA ALA A 304 14.43 -17.10 -1.88
C ALA A 304 13.32 -18.14 -2.14
N THR A 305 12.69 -18.66 -1.08
CA THR A 305 11.58 -19.63 -1.14
C THR A 305 10.20 -19.00 -0.94
N LEU A 306 10.09 -17.66 -1.05
CA LEU A 306 8.80 -16.98 -1.07
C LEU A 306 7.88 -17.58 -2.14
N ALA A 307 6.60 -17.71 -1.80
CA ALA A 307 5.54 -18.25 -2.65
C ALA A 307 4.21 -17.53 -2.39
N THR A 308 4.26 -16.24 -2.08
CA THR A 308 3.10 -15.36 -1.81
C THR A 308 1.97 -15.53 -2.82
N THR A 309 2.29 -15.60 -4.12
CA THR A 309 1.29 -15.76 -5.18
C THR A 309 0.67 -17.15 -5.23
N SER A 310 1.21 -18.12 -4.51
CA SER A 310 0.66 -19.47 -4.37
C SER A 310 -0.18 -19.63 -3.11
N ILE A 311 -0.52 -18.54 -2.41
CA ILE A 311 -1.26 -18.59 -1.14
C ILE A 311 -2.56 -17.81 -1.30
N ILE A 312 -3.68 -18.39 -0.84
CA ILE A 312 -4.95 -17.69 -0.63
C ILE A 312 -4.95 -17.21 0.84
N PRO A 313 -4.73 -15.91 1.08
CA PRO A 313 -4.53 -15.40 2.44
C PRO A 313 -5.86 -15.17 3.16
N VAL A 314 -5.95 -15.54 4.43
CA VAL A 314 -7.17 -15.34 5.24
C VAL A 314 -7.49 -13.87 5.44
N ASP A 315 -6.48 -13.05 5.73
CA ASP A 315 -6.60 -11.62 5.94
C ASP A 315 -7.20 -10.90 4.72
N LEU A 316 -6.65 -11.10 3.52
CA LEU A 316 -7.16 -10.49 2.29
C LEU A 316 -8.64 -10.80 2.08
N ASN A 317 -9.03 -12.06 2.25
CA ASN A 317 -10.41 -12.47 2.04
C ASN A 317 -11.36 -11.92 3.11
N VAL A 318 -10.88 -11.74 4.34
CA VAL A 318 -11.64 -11.05 5.40
C VAL A 318 -11.75 -9.55 5.13
N PHE A 319 -10.70 -8.90 4.61
CA PHE A 319 -10.78 -7.49 4.20
C PHE A 319 -11.78 -7.29 3.06
N ILE A 320 -11.77 -8.16 2.05
CA ILE A 320 -12.75 -8.09 0.95
C ILE A 320 -14.17 -8.40 1.45
N LEU A 321 -14.33 -9.35 2.38
CA LEU A 321 -15.63 -9.58 3.03
C LEU A 321 -16.12 -8.33 3.75
N LYS A 322 -15.23 -7.65 4.50
CA LYS A 322 -15.57 -6.40 5.17
C LYS A 322 -15.96 -5.31 4.16
N MET A 323 -15.25 -5.20 3.05
CA MET A 323 -15.60 -4.30 1.95
C MET A 323 -16.99 -4.61 1.38
N GLU A 324 -17.32 -5.89 1.12
CA GLU A 324 -18.63 -6.30 0.62
C GLU A 324 -19.76 -5.92 1.60
N LEU A 325 -19.54 -6.12 2.90
CA LEU A 325 -20.50 -5.72 3.94
C LEU A 325 -20.64 -4.19 4.04
N ASP A 326 -19.53 -3.45 3.92
CA ASP A 326 -19.51 -2.00 3.99
C ASP A 326 -20.23 -1.36 2.80
N ILE A 327 -19.98 -1.88 1.58
CA ILE A 327 -20.71 -1.45 0.39
C ILE A 327 -22.20 -1.74 0.56
N SER A 328 -22.56 -2.92 1.07
CA SER A 328 -23.97 -3.26 1.30
C SER A 328 -24.66 -2.29 2.26
N PHE A 329 -24.00 -1.96 3.37
CA PHE A 329 -24.51 -1.00 4.35
C PHE A 329 -24.63 0.42 3.77
N LEU A 330 -23.57 0.92 3.15
CA LEU A 330 -23.50 2.27 2.61
C LEU A 330 -24.45 2.48 1.42
N ALA A 331 -24.65 1.46 0.60
CA ALA A 331 -25.67 1.48 -0.45
C ALA A 331 -27.08 1.64 0.14
N HIS A 332 -27.37 1.03 1.30
CA HIS A 332 -28.63 1.23 1.99
C HIS A 332 -28.80 2.66 2.51
N VAL A 333 -27.74 3.27 3.03
CA VAL A 333 -27.74 4.67 3.49
C VAL A 333 -28.21 5.62 2.39
N VAL A 334 -27.74 5.42 1.15
CA VAL A 334 -28.10 6.29 0.01
C VAL A 334 -29.32 5.79 -0.79
N GLY A 335 -30.03 4.76 -0.29
CA GLY A 335 -31.23 4.23 -0.93
C GLY A 335 -31.02 3.33 -2.16
N ASP A 336 -29.79 2.90 -2.45
CA ASP A 336 -29.50 1.95 -3.54
C ASP A 336 -29.72 0.49 -3.08
N ALA A 337 -31.00 0.09 -3.08
CA ALA A 337 -31.41 -1.25 -2.67
C ALA A 337 -30.83 -2.37 -3.55
N ALA A 338 -30.59 -2.10 -4.84
CA ALA A 338 -30.06 -3.09 -5.77
C ALA A 338 -28.58 -3.40 -5.48
N MET A 339 -27.76 -2.35 -5.29
CA MET A 339 -26.37 -2.51 -4.89
C MET A 339 -26.26 -3.16 -3.50
N ALA A 340 -27.11 -2.74 -2.56
CA ALA A 340 -27.13 -3.31 -1.21
C ALA A 340 -27.39 -4.83 -1.24
N ALA A 341 -28.39 -5.27 -2.00
CA ALA A 341 -28.71 -6.69 -2.17
C ALA A 341 -27.58 -7.47 -2.83
N ARG A 342 -27.03 -6.96 -3.93
CA ARG A 342 -25.91 -7.59 -4.66
C ARG A 342 -24.70 -7.85 -3.77
N PHE A 343 -24.30 -6.85 -2.99
CA PHE A 343 -23.13 -6.98 -2.12
C PHE A 343 -23.39 -7.79 -0.86
N ARG A 344 -24.64 -7.85 -0.40
CA ARG A 344 -25.06 -8.82 0.63
C ARG A 344 -24.90 -10.25 0.15
N GLU A 345 -25.36 -10.57 -1.06
CA GLU A 345 -25.17 -11.90 -1.65
C GLU A 345 -23.68 -12.24 -1.83
N ALA A 346 -22.88 -11.28 -2.31
CA ALA A 346 -21.43 -11.43 -2.43
C ALA A 346 -20.78 -11.77 -1.06
N SER A 347 -21.10 -11.02 -0.01
CA SER A 347 -20.58 -11.27 1.34
C SER A 347 -20.96 -12.66 1.87
N GLN A 348 -22.19 -13.12 1.59
CA GLN A 348 -22.65 -14.44 2.01
C GLN A 348 -21.91 -15.56 1.27
N ALA A 349 -21.66 -15.39 -0.02
CA ALA A 349 -20.86 -16.31 -0.81
C ALA A 349 -19.40 -16.35 -0.29
N ARG A 350 -18.82 -15.19 0.05
CA ARG A 350 -17.45 -15.11 0.58
C ARG A 350 -17.32 -15.73 1.97
N VAL A 351 -18.29 -15.53 2.87
CA VAL A 351 -18.31 -16.21 4.18
C VAL A 351 -18.32 -17.73 4.00
N LYS A 352 -19.13 -18.26 3.07
CA LYS A 352 -19.15 -19.69 2.76
C LYS A 352 -17.78 -20.16 2.26
N ALA A 353 -17.18 -19.42 1.32
CA ALA A 353 -15.87 -19.75 0.76
C ALA A 353 -14.75 -19.71 1.81
N ILE A 354 -14.72 -18.70 2.68
CA ILE A 354 -13.74 -18.59 3.79
C ILE A 354 -13.90 -19.77 4.75
N ASN A 355 -15.12 -20.07 5.17
CA ASN A 355 -15.35 -21.18 6.10
C ASN A 355 -15.10 -22.55 5.47
N PHE A 356 -15.27 -22.69 4.16
CA PHE A 356 -14.99 -23.94 3.46
C PHE A 356 -13.48 -24.15 3.23
N VAL A 357 -12.79 -23.13 2.71
CA VAL A 357 -11.39 -23.25 2.25
C VAL A 357 -10.38 -22.96 3.36
N LEU A 358 -10.66 -21.99 4.23
CA LEU A 358 -9.67 -21.42 5.15
C LEU A 358 -9.87 -21.87 6.60
N TRP A 359 -11.03 -22.38 6.98
CA TRP A 359 -11.23 -22.91 8.34
C TRP A 359 -10.49 -24.24 8.52
N ASN A 360 -9.66 -24.31 9.56
CA ASN A 360 -9.01 -25.54 9.98
C ASN A 360 -9.74 -26.14 11.20
N VAL A 361 -10.37 -27.30 11.02
CA VAL A 361 -11.15 -27.96 12.08
C VAL A 361 -10.26 -28.51 13.20
N GLU A 362 -9.06 -28.98 12.90
CA GLU A 362 -8.17 -29.54 13.92
C GLU A 362 -7.63 -28.45 14.86
N MET A 363 -7.24 -27.31 14.28
CA MET A 363 -6.65 -26.18 14.99
C MET A 363 -7.67 -25.15 15.48
N GLN A 364 -8.94 -25.27 15.07
CA GLN A 364 -10.03 -24.36 15.44
C GLN A 364 -9.73 -22.88 15.11
N GLN A 365 -9.14 -22.64 13.95
CA GLN A 365 -8.79 -21.30 13.48
C GLN A 365 -8.81 -21.22 11.95
N TRP A 366 -8.91 -20.02 11.42
CA TRP A 366 -8.73 -19.79 9.99
C TRP A 366 -7.25 -19.68 9.66
N LEU A 367 -6.82 -20.39 8.62
CA LEU A 367 -5.47 -20.47 8.12
C LEU A 367 -5.42 -20.10 6.64
N ASP A 368 -4.25 -19.70 6.18
CA ASP A 368 -4.01 -19.52 4.76
C ASP A 368 -4.05 -20.87 4.02
N TYR A 369 -4.52 -20.83 2.77
CA TYR A 369 -4.57 -22.01 1.92
C TYR A 369 -3.48 -21.97 0.85
N TRP A 370 -2.62 -22.99 0.82
CA TRP A 370 -1.51 -23.08 -0.12
C TRP A 370 -1.92 -23.85 -1.38
N LEU A 371 -1.79 -23.21 -2.53
CA LEU A 371 -2.04 -23.80 -3.85
C LEU A 371 -0.91 -24.77 -4.22
N SER A 372 -1.26 -25.87 -4.89
CA SER A 372 -0.28 -26.83 -5.41
C SER A 372 0.44 -26.30 -6.65
N ASP A 373 1.73 -26.58 -6.77
CA ASP A 373 2.60 -26.18 -7.90
C ASP A 373 2.30 -26.88 -9.25
N SER A 374 1.14 -27.51 -9.41
CA SER A 374 0.76 -28.15 -10.68
C SER A 374 -0.64 -27.70 -11.12
N ASN A 375 -0.79 -27.48 -12.42
CA ASN A 375 -2.02 -27.18 -13.17
C ASN A 375 -3.14 -28.26 -13.03
N ALA A 376 -3.18 -29.00 -11.93
CA ALA A 376 -4.23 -29.91 -11.58
C ALA A 376 -4.52 -29.75 -10.09
N SER A 377 -5.71 -29.23 -9.82
CA SER A 377 -6.52 -29.43 -8.60
C SER A 377 -6.04 -30.60 -7.73
N LYS A 378 -5.06 -30.34 -6.86
CA LYS A 378 -4.68 -31.22 -5.75
C LYS A 378 -4.34 -30.38 -4.54
N VAL A 379 -4.99 -30.73 -3.43
CA VAL A 379 -4.92 -30.05 -2.15
C VAL A 379 -3.51 -30.14 -1.56
N ILE A 380 -2.91 -29.00 -1.21
CA ILE A 380 -1.81 -28.95 -0.23
C ILE A 380 -2.35 -28.28 1.03
N SER A 381 -1.96 -28.84 2.17
CA SER A 381 -2.49 -28.54 3.51
C SER A 381 -2.57 -27.06 3.85
N GLN A 382 -3.58 -26.70 4.66
CA GLN A 382 -3.58 -25.44 5.42
C GLN A 382 -2.33 -25.39 6.33
N ARG A 383 -1.67 -24.22 6.42
CA ARG A 383 -0.50 -24.01 7.28
C ARG A 383 -0.72 -22.81 8.20
N LEU A 384 -0.10 -22.87 9.37
CA LEU A 384 0.05 -21.72 10.26
C LEU A 384 0.89 -20.62 9.59
N ALA A 385 0.48 -19.37 9.80
CA ALA A 385 1.22 -18.17 9.41
C ALA A 385 2.38 -17.88 10.36
#